data_AF-W2THZ3-F1
#
_entry.id   AF-W2THZ3-F1
#
_cell.length_a   1.000
_cell.length_b   1.000
_cell.length_c   1.000
_cell.angle_alpha   90.00
_cell.angle_beta   90.00
_cell.angle_gamma   90.00
#
_symmetry.space_group_name_H-M   'P 1'
#
loop_
_entity.id
_entity.type
_entity.pdbx_description
1 polymer ?
#
loop_
_entity_poly.entity_id
_entity_poly.type
_entity_poly.pdbx_seq_one_letter_code
_entity_poly.pdbx_strand_id
1 'polypeptide(L)'
;MITKEENALLNEKLEKLLFHLSPYLQHFACQQVLEWLVFKYQIYSYNAEAMILTFLPFHETNFFGRLLSVVEYNFTASKDWGFLEDFCKKSYPVPFSAILKNTLSSNHSLITKIADHINRGIQLVGEEFMEGRCYMLFTFYAKLLVCALEESTKLNDVLLSKIIPLIAVGL
;
A
#
# COMPACT_ATOMS: atom_id res chain seq x y z
N MET A 1 -9.33 26.94 -9.06
CA MET A 1 -8.79 25.62 -9.45
C MET A 1 -7.29 25.78 -9.61
N ILE A 2 -6.51 24.86 -9.06
CA ILE A 2 -5.04 24.85 -9.20
C ILE A 2 -4.64 24.21 -10.55
N THR A 3 -3.46 24.55 -11.07
CA THR A 3 -2.97 24.00 -12.34
C THR A 3 -2.61 22.52 -12.21
N LYS A 4 -2.32 21.86 -13.34
CA LYS A 4 -1.89 20.45 -13.34
C LYS A 4 -0.56 20.26 -12.62
N GLU A 5 0.36 21.21 -12.79
CA GLU A 5 1.68 21.22 -12.16
C GLU A 5 1.56 21.44 -10.66
N GLU A 6 0.71 22.36 -10.22
CA GLU A 6 0.40 22.59 -8.81
C GLU A 6 -0.24 21.35 -8.16
N ASN A 7 -1.15 20.67 -8.87
CA ASN A 7 -1.73 19.40 -8.42
C ASN A 7 -0.66 18.30 -8.26
N ALA A 8 0.26 18.18 -9.23
CA ALA A 8 1.32 17.18 -9.16
C ALA A 8 2.26 17.43 -7.97
N LEU A 9 2.64 18.68 -7.75
CA LEU A 9 3.46 19.07 -6.60
C LEU A 9 2.73 18.83 -5.26
N LEU A 10 1.43 19.10 -5.21
CA LEU A 10 0.61 18.80 -4.03
C LEU A 10 0.54 17.30 -3.77
N ASN A 11 0.28 16.49 -4.79
CA ASN A 11 0.23 15.03 -4.67
C ASN A 11 1.55 14.46 -4.16
N GLU A 12 2.68 14.94 -4.66
CA GLU A 12 3.99 14.50 -4.16
C GLU A 12 4.22 14.85 -2.69
N LYS A 13 3.82 16.06 -2.27
CA LYS A 13 3.91 16.47 -0.85
C LYS A 13 2.99 15.65 0.05
N LEU A 14 1.79 15.34 -0.42
CA LEU A 14 0.83 14.49 0.30
C LEU A 14 1.37 13.06 0.44
N GLU A 15 1.88 12.48 -0.63
CA GLU A 15 2.50 11.15 -0.62
C GLU A 15 3.69 11.10 0.35
N LYS A 16 4.57 12.10 0.30
CA LYS A 16 5.68 12.23 1.25
C LYS A 16 5.20 12.31 2.70
N LEU A 17 4.12 13.05 2.96
CA LEU A 17 3.52 13.14 4.29
C LEU A 17 2.91 11.80 4.72
N LEU A 18 2.26 11.05 3.83
CA LEU A 18 1.73 9.71 4.14
C LEU A 18 2.84 8.76 4.59
N PHE A 19 4.01 8.77 3.93
CA PHE A 19 5.18 8.01 4.39
C PHE A 19 5.65 8.43 5.78
N HIS A 20 5.70 9.73 6.08
CA HIS A 20 6.07 10.21 7.42
C HIS A 20 5.04 9.82 8.51
N LEU A 21 3.77 9.68 8.15
CA LEU A 21 2.69 9.30 9.06
C LEU A 21 2.62 7.78 9.29
N SER A 22 2.98 6.95 8.30
CA SER A 22 2.88 5.49 8.37
C SER A 22 3.43 4.86 9.67
N PRO A 23 4.62 5.23 10.17
CA PRO A 23 5.19 4.67 11.39
C PRO A 23 4.36 4.96 12.65
N TYR A 24 3.50 5.98 12.60
CA TYR A 24 2.77 6.50 13.75
C TYR A 24 1.27 6.25 13.67
N LEU A 25 0.79 5.41 12.74
CA LEU A 25 -0.63 5.22 12.46
C LEU A 25 -1.48 4.86 13.69
N GLN A 26 -0.88 4.17 14.66
CA GLN A 26 -1.54 3.78 15.91
C GLN A 26 -1.73 4.94 16.89
N HIS A 27 -1.00 6.05 16.72
CA HIS A 27 -1.16 7.24 17.55
C HIS A 27 -2.39 8.03 17.12
N PHE A 28 -3.23 8.40 18.09
CA PHE A 28 -4.42 9.22 17.87
C PHE A 28 -4.12 10.52 17.11
N ALA A 29 -3.02 11.21 17.46
CA ALA A 29 -2.61 12.44 16.78
C ALA A 29 -2.36 12.23 15.27
N CYS A 30 -1.77 11.09 14.88
CA CYS A 30 -1.59 10.74 13.47
C CYS A 30 -2.93 10.57 12.75
N GLN A 31 -3.90 9.94 13.42
CA GLN A 31 -5.24 9.74 12.85
C GLN A 31 -5.98 11.06 12.66
N GLN A 32 -5.86 12.01 13.59
CA GLN A 32 -6.42 13.36 13.41
C GLN A 32 -5.81 14.12 12.22
N VAL A 33 -4.51 13.96 11.99
CA VAL A 33 -3.86 14.52 10.80
C VAL A 33 -4.44 13.89 9.54
N LEU A 34 -4.59 12.57 9.49
CA LEU A 34 -5.17 11.88 8.35
C LEU A 34 -6.62 12.31 8.08
N GLU A 35 -7.45 12.43 9.13
CA GLU A 35 -8.81 12.95 9.02
C GLU A 35 -8.84 14.36 8.43
N TRP A 36 -7.93 15.23 8.86
CA TRP A 36 -7.82 16.57 8.30
C TRP A 36 -7.38 16.56 6.83
N LEU A 37 -6.46 15.67 6.43
CA LEU A 37 -6.07 15.51 5.03
C LEU A 37 -7.23 14.99 4.17
N VAL A 38 -8.03 14.04 4.68
CA VAL A 38 -9.26 13.55 4.05
C VAL A 38 -10.24 14.70 3.85
N PHE A 39 -10.47 15.52 4.87
CA PHE A 39 -11.40 16.66 4.78
C PHE A 39 -10.90 17.77 3.85
N LYS A 40 -9.63 18.18 3.96
CA LYS A 40 -9.11 19.37 3.29
C LYS A 40 -8.64 19.11 1.86
N TYR A 41 -7.96 17.98 1.64
CA TYR A 41 -7.33 17.65 0.36
C TYR A 41 -8.01 16.49 -0.36
N GLN A 42 -9.02 15.87 0.26
CA GLN A 42 -9.79 14.78 -0.34
C GLN A 42 -8.88 13.63 -0.81
N ILE A 43 -7.85 13.32 0.00
CA ILE A 43 -6.88 12.25 -0.31
C ILE A 43 -7.55 10.89 -0.49
N TYR A 44 -8.74 10.71 0.09
CA TYR A 44 -9.58 9.52 -0.08
C TYR A 44 -10.00 9.27 -1.53
N SER A 45 -10.04 10.30 -2.38
CA SER A 45 -10.41 10.21 -3.81
C SER A 45 -9.17 10.38 -4.70
N TYR A 46 -8.36 11.41 -4.46
CA TYR A 46 -7.22 11.73 -5.33
C TYR A 46 -5.95 10.91 -5.07
N ASN A 47 -5.82 10.30 -3.88
CA ASN A 47 -4.63 9.53 -3.47
C ASN A 47 -5.02 8.18 -2.87
N ALA A 48 -6.19 7.65 -3.24
CA ALA A 48 -6.77 6.42 -2.67
C ALA A 48 -5.80 5.23 -2.70
N GLU A 49 -5.18 4.95 -3.85
CA GLU A 49 -4.25 3.83 -3.99
C GLU A 49 -2.97 4.03 -3.16
N ALA A 50 -2.46 5.26 -3.09
CA ALA A 50 -1.31 5.58 -2.24
C ALA A 50 -1.63 5.36 -0.76
N MET A 51 -2.85 5.70 -0.31
CA MET A 51 -3.31 5.39 1.05
C MET A 51 -3.37 3.88 1.29
N ILE A 52 -3.96 3.11 0.36
CA ILE A 52 -4.04 1.65 0.47
C ILE A 52 -2.65 1.04 0.60
N LEU A 53 -1.70 1.41 -0.26
CA LEU A 53 -0.33 0.90 -0.25
C LEU A 53 0.44 1.30 1.01
N THR A 54 0.37 2.58 1.40
CA THR A 54 1.15 3.13 2.54
C THR A 54 0.77 2.46 3.86
N PHE A 55 -0.52 2.15 4.04
CA PHE A 55 -1.05 1.56 5.26
C PHE A 55 -1.34 0.07 5.14
N LEU A 56 -1.00 -0.56 4.02
CA LEU A 56 -1.17 -2.00 3.79
C LEU A 56 -0.54 -2.88 4.89
N PRO A 57 0.62 -2.55 5.49
CA PRO A 57 1.18 -3.33 6.60
C PRO A 57 0.25 -3.44 7.82
N PHE A 58 -0.75 -2.56 7.94
CA PHE A 58 -1.73 -2.56 9.03
C PHE A 58 -3.05 -3.25 8.64
N HIS A 59 -3.04 -4.08 7.60
CA HIS A 59 -4.24 -4.69 6.99
C HIS A 59 -5.15 -5.45 7.98
N GLU A 60 -4.59 -6.03 9.04
CA GLU A 60 -5.36 -6.78 10.06
C GLU A 60 -5.96 -5.88 11.16
N THR A 61 -5.82 -4.56 11.05
CA THR A 61 -6.35 -3.62 12.05
C THR A 61 -7.73 -3.09 11.66
N ASN A 62 -8.54 -2.75 12.68
CA ASN A 62 -9.81 -2.02 12.48
C ASN A 62 -9.60 -0.64 11.85
N PHE A 63 -8.41 -0.05 12.01
CA PHE A 63 -8.07 1.19 11.32
C PHE A 63 -8.08 0.99 9.81
N PHE A 64 -7.42 -0.06 9.30
CA PHE A 64 -7.35 -0.31 7.86
C PHE A 64 -8.73 -0.61 7.27
N GLY A 65 -9.57 -1.40 7.97
CA GLY A 65 -10.96 -1.63 7.56
C GLY A 65 -11.76 -0.33 7.42
N ARG A 66 -11.62 0.60 8.38
CA ARG A 66 -12.24 1.94 8.30
C ARG A 66 -11.66 2.78 7.16
N LEU A 67 -10.34 2.76 6.97
CA LEU A 67 -9.68 3.45 5.86
C LEU A 67 -10.24 2.99 4.52
N LEU A 68 -10.41 1.68 4.32
CA LEU A 68 -11.00 1.13 3.09
C LEU A 68 -12.43 1.63 2.86
N SER A 69 -13.22 1.83 3.91
CA SER A 69 -14.60 2.35 3.79
C SER A 69 -14.67 3.84 3.43
N VAL A 70 -13.58 4.59 3.64
CA VAL A 70 -13.50 6.02 3.36
C VAL A 70 -12.97 6.29 1.95
N VAL A 71 -12.06 5.45 1.43
CA VAL A 71 -11.49 5.65 0.10
C VAL A 71 -12.52 5.48 -1.01
N GLU A 72 -12.50 6.39 -1.97
CA GLU A 72 -13.27 6.32 -3.19
C GLU A 72 -12.41 5.65 -4.26
N TYR A 73 -12.48 4.32 -4.32
CA TYR A 73 -11.72 3.51 -5.28
C TYR A 73 -12.65 2.53 -6.01
N ASN A 74 -12.51 2.42 -7.33
CA ASN A 74 -13.30 1.49 -8.12
C ASN A 74 -12.72 0.07 -8.00
N PHE A 75 -13.02 -0.59 -6.88
CA PHE A 75 -12.55 -1.95 -6.58
C PHE A 75 -13.02 -2.96 -7.62
N THR A 76 -14.27 -2.88 -8.08
CA THR A 76 -14.85 -3.83 -9.06
C THR A 76 -14.12 -3.82 -10.40
N ALA A 77 -13.57 -2.68 -10.83
CA ALA A 77 -12.77 -2.58 -12.05
C ALA A 77 -11.28 -2.94 -11.85
N SER A 78 -10.82 -3.07 -10.61
CA SER A 78 -9.42 -3.28 -10.29
C SER A 78 -9.05 -4.75 -10.18
N LYS A 79 -8.09 -5.19 -11.00
CA LYS A 79 -7.53 -6.55 -10.91
C LYS A 79 -6.65 -6.76 -9.67
N ASP A 80 -6.04 -5.68 -9.18
CA ASP A 80 -5.13 -5.71 -8.05
C ASP A 80 -5.86 -5.62 -6.72
N TRP A 81 -6.91 -4.79 -6.66
CA TRP A 81 -7.58 -4.45 -5.41
C TRP A 81 -9.04 -4.93 -5.34
N GLY A 82 -9.57 -5.60 -6.36
CA GLY A 82 -10.96 -6.06 -6.37
C GLY A 82 -11.34 -6.94 -5.18
N PHE A 83 -10.39 -7.74 -4.67
CA PHE A 83 -10.61 -8.55 -3.47
C PHE A 83 -10.91 -7.74 -2.19
N LEU A 84 -10.61 -6.43 -2.18
CA LEU A 84 -10.88 -5.54 -1.04
C LEU A 84 -12.34 -5.06 -0.97
N GLU A 85 -13.15 -5.27 -2.01
CA GLU A 85 -14.52 -4.73 -2.10
C GLU A 85 -15.39 -5.14 -0.91
N ASP A 86 -15.38 -6.41 -0.53
CA ASP A 86 -16.18 -6.93 0.59
C ASP A 86 -15.69 -6.41 1.94
N PHE A 87 -14.39 -6.20 2.09
CA PHE A 87 -13.79 -5.67 3.32
C PHE A 87 -14.09 -4.17 3.48
N CYS A 88 -14.06 -3.42 2.36
CA CYS A 88 -14.48 -2.03 2.29
C CYS A 88 -15.94 -1.86 2.75
N LYS A 89 -16.88 -2.61 2.16
CA LYS A 89 -18.32 -2.53 2.47
C LYS A 89 -18.64 -2.83 3.94
N LYS A 90 -17.90 -3.76 4.55
CA LYS A 90 -18.11 -4.18 5.94
C LYS A 90 -17.22 -3.43 6.94
N SER A 91 -16.29 -2.60 6.45
CA SER A 91 -15.23 -1.97 7.26
C SER A 91 -14.41 -2.97 8.09
N TYR A 92 -14.17 -4.15 7.53
CA TYR A 92 -13.48 -5.23 8.24
C TYR A 92 -11.97 -5.20 8.02
N PRO A 93 -11.18 -5.64 9.02
CA PRO A 93 -9.80 -6.00 8.79
C PRO A 93 -9.67 -7.01 7.65
N VAL A 94 -8.57 -6.92 6.90
CA VAL A 94 -8.27 -7.80 5.78
C VAL A 94 -7.30 -8.88 6.27
N PRO A 95 -7.68 -10.17 6.28
CA PRO A 95 -6.77 -11.25 6.64
C PRO A 95 -5.60 -11.36 5.66
N PHE A 96 -4.40 -11.68 6.15
CA PHE A 96 -3.23 -11.90 5.29
C PHE A 96 -3.51 -12.92 4.16
N SER A 97 -4.26 -13.98 4.44
CA SER A 97 -4.61 -15.02 3.47
C SER A 97 -5.40 -14.49 2.27
N ALA A 98 -6.21 -13.43 2.45
CA ALA A 98 -6.93 -12.79 1.34
C ALA A 98 -5.96 -12.05 0.40
N ILE A 99 -4.98 -11.33 0.98
CA ILE A 99 -3.94 -10.63 0.22
C ILE A 99 -3.05 -11.62 -0.53
N LEU A 100 -2.64 -12.71 0.14
CA LEU A 100 -1.80 -13.75 -0.44
C LEU A 100 -2.51 -14.45 -1.60
N LYS A 101 -3.76 -14.86 -1.41
CA LYS A 101 -4.58 -15.47 -2.47
C LYS A 101 -4.68 -14.55 -3.69
N ASN A 102 -4.95 -13.26 -3.49
CA ASN A 102 -5.02 -12.30 -4.59
C ASN A 102 -3.67 -12.11 -5.30
N THR A 103 -2.58 -12.04 -4.53
CA THR A 103 -1.22 -11.96 -5.07
C THR A 103 -0.94 -13.13 -6.01
N LEU A 104 -1.35 -14.35 -5.64
CA LEU A 104 -1.17 -15.56 -6.45
C LEU A 104 -2.11 -15.64 -7.66
N SER A 105 -3.32 -15.07 -7.59
CA SER A 105 -4.30 -15.13 -8.68
C SER A 105 -4.13 -14.05 -9.76
N SER A 106 -3.52 -12.91 -9.41
CA SER A 106 -3.54 -11.70 -10.23
C SER A 106 -2.17 -11.37 -10.81
N ASN A 107 -1.69 -12.11 -11.82
CA ASN A 107 -0.41 -11.90 -12.54
C ASN A 107 0.78 -11.52 -11.64
N HIS A 108 0.74 -11.83 -10.34
CA HIS A 108 1.65 -11.37 -9.31
C HIS A 108 1.90 -9.84 -9.32
N SER A 109 0.94 -9.01 -9.76
CA SER A 109 1.11 -7.55 -9.91
C SER A 109 1.17 -6.78 -8.60
N LEU A 110 0.56 -7.30 -7.52
CA LEU A 110 0.73 -6.73 -6.18
C LEU A 110 2.20 -6.72 -5.73
N ILE A 111 3.00 -7.75 -6.10
CA ILE A 111 4.43 -7.80 -5.78
C ILE A 111 5.15 -6.58 -6.35
N THR A 112 4.90 -6.28 -7.63
CA THR A 112 5.49 -5.12 -8.32
C THR A 112 4.98 -3.81 -7.72
N LYS A 113 3.66 -3.67 -7.51
CA LYS A 113 3.08 -2.44 -6.93
C LYS A 113 3.65 -2.08 -5.55
N ILE A 114 3.85 -3.08 -4.69
CA ILE A 114 4.42 -2.84 -3.36
C ILE A 114 5.90 -2.46 -3.47
N ALA A 115 6.68 -3.13 -4.33
CA ALA A 115 8.06 -2.74 -4.58
C ALA A 115 8.19 -1.32 -5.13
N ASP A 116 7.37 -0.96 -6.13
CA ASP A 116 7.34 0.38 -6.70
C ASP A 116 7.00 1.42 -5.63
N HIS A 117 6.09 1.10 -4.71
CA HIS A 117 5.74 1.97 -3.59
C HIS A 117 6.89 2.13 -2.59
N ILE A 118 7.61 1.05 -2.26
CA ILE A 118 8.81 1.12 -1.41
C ILE A 118 9.88 2.00 -2.07
N ASN A 119 10.16 1.78 -3.36
CA ASN A 119 11.09 2.59 -4.13
C ASN A 119 10.68 4.06 -4.19
N ARG A 120 9.38 4.33 -4.36
CA ARG A 120 8.83 5.69 -4.32
C ARG A 120 9.04 6.34 -2.94
N GLY A 121 8.86 5.57 -1.86
CA GLY A 121 9.19 6.01 -0.50
C GLY A 121 10.65 6.40 -0.36
N ILE A 122 11.58 5.54 -0.82
CA ILE A 122 13.03 5.81 -0.78
C ILE A 122 13.36 7.12 -1.51
N GLN A 123 12.76 7.36 -2.69
CA GLN A 123 12.95 8.60 -3.45
C GLN A 123 12.42 9.84 -2.72
N LEU A 124 11.31 9.74 -1.98
CA LEU A 124 10.64 10.88 -1.36
C LEU A 124 11.16 11.26 0.03
N VAL A 125 11.45 10.25 0.87
CA VAL A 125 11.83 10.45 2.28
C VAL A 125 13.24 9.97 2.61
N GLY A 126 13.92 9.31 1.67
CA GLY A 126 15.28 8.80 1.82
C GLY A 126 15.32 7.36 2.36
N GLU A 127 16.37 6.64 1.99
CA GLU A 127 16.63 5.24 2.37
C GLU A 127 16.70 5.06 3.89
N GLU A 128 17.53 5.88 4.58
CA GLU A 128 17.68 5.83 6.04
C GLU A 128 16.34 5.99 6.79
N PHE A 129 15.44 6.86 6.29
CA PHE A 129 14.12 7.03 6.88
C PHE A 129 13.23 5.82 6.62
N MET A 130 13.23 5.29 5.40
CA MET A 130 12.43 4.12 5.03
C MET A 130 12.83 2.90 5.85
N GLU A 131 14.12 2.62 5.97
CA GLU A 131 14.63 1.51 6.77
C GLU A 131 14.43 1.73 8.26
N GLY A 132 14.73 2.93 8.77
CA GLY A 132 14.69 3.21 10.21
C GLY A 132 13.29 3.44 10.78
N ARG A 133 12.37 4.00 9.99
CA ARG A 133 11.01 4.34 10.44
C ARG A 133 9.92 3.53 9.77
N CYS A 134 10.07 3.19 8.49
CA CYS A 134 9.06 2.49 7.69
C CYS A 134 9.36 0.99 7.47
N TYR A 135 10.16 0.36 8.35
CA TYR A 135 10.55 -1.05 8.25
C TYR A 135 9.38 -2.05 8.15
N MET A 136 8.19 -1.66 8.60
CA MET A 136 6.98 -2.49 8.51
C MET A 136 6.56 -2.76 7.06
N LEU A 137 6.85 -1.85 6.11
CA LEU A 137 6.62 -2.08 4.68
C LEU A 137 7.52 -3.20 4.15
N PHE A 138 8.81 -3.16 4.47
CA PHE A 138 9.77 -4.22 4.10
C PHE A 138 9.43 -5.56 4.77
N THR A 139 9.06 -5.53 6.05
CA THR A 139 8.66 -6.74 6.79
C THR A 139 7.43 -7.39 6.15
N PHE A 140 6.41 -6.59 5.85
CA PHE A 140 5.22 -7.06 5.16
C PHE A 140 5.56 -7.61 3.76
N TYR A 141 6.42 -6.91 3.03
CA TYR A 141 6.82 -7.30 1.69
C TYR A 141 7.59 -8.63 1.68
N ALA A 142 8.58 -8.79 2.55
CA ALA A 142 9.33 -10.03 2.71
C ALA A 142 8.42 -11.19 3.09
N LYS A 143 7.48 -10.97 4.04
CA LYS A 143 6.48 -11.99 4.41
C LYS A 143 5.63 -12.39 3.20
N LEU A 144 5.15 -11.44 2.41
CA LEU A 144 4.36 -11.70 1.22
C LEU A 144 5.13 -12.53 0.20
N LEU A 145 6.39 -12.17 -0.07
CA LEU A 145 7.26 -12.89 -1.01
C LEU A 145 7.52 -14.34 -0.56
N VAL A 146 7.88 -14.54 0.70
CA VAL A 146 8.16 -15.87 1.26
C VAL A 146 6.92 -16.76 1.16
N CYS A 147 5.76 -16.27 1.61
CA CYS A 147 4.52 -17.05 1.55
C CYS A 147 4.05 -17.27 0.10
N ALA A 148 4.23 -16.30 -0.80
CA ALA A 148 3.89 -16.47 -2.21
C ALA A 148 4.75 -17.56 -2.89
N LEU A 149 6.04 -17.64 -2.53
CA LEU A 149 6.93 -18.70 -3.00
C LEU A 149 6.53 -20.07 -2.42
N GLU A 150 6.23 -20.13 -1.12
CA GLU A 150 5.85 -21.37 -0.43
C GLU A 150 4.52 -21.96 -0.94
N GLU A 151 3.49 -21.14 -1.14
CA GLU A 151 2.18 -21.58 -1.63
C GLU A 151 2.16 -21.82 -3.15
N SER A 152 3.20 -21.39 -3.88
CA SER A 152 3.30 -21.63 -5.32
C SER A 152 3.57 -23.12 -5.60
N THR A 153 2.51 -23.87 -5.94
CA THR A 153 2.59 -25.31 -6.27
C THR A 153 3.61 -25.63 -7.39
N LYS A 154 3.85 -24.69 -8.29
CA LYS A 154 4.98 -24.68 -9.23
C LYS A 154 5.51 -23.25 -9.32
N LEU A 155 6.82 -23.08 -9.15
CA LEU A 155 7.50 -21.84 -9.52
C LEU A 155 7.23 -21.58 -11.00
N ASN A 156 6.44 -20.54 -11.29
CA ASN A 156 6.14 -20.14 -12.66
C ASN A 156 7.10 -19.00 -13.06
N ASP A 157 7.44 -18.93 -14.33
CA ASP A 157 8.38 -17.91 -14.85
C ASP A 157 7.86 -16.48 -14.67
N VAL A 158 6.53 -16.29 -14.57
CA VAL A 158 5.89 -14.99 -14.32
C VAL A 158 6.15 -14.50 -12.88
N LEU A 159 6.13 -15.39 -11.89
CA LEU A 159 6.45 -15.09 -10.50
C LEU A 159 7.94 -14.81 -10.36
N LEU A 160 8.78 -15.68 -10.95
CA LEU A 160 10.23 -15.53 -10.94
C LEU A 160 10.68 -14.22 -11.61
N SER A 161 10.12 -13.87 -12.76
CA SER A 161 10.44 -12.62 -13.46
C SER A 161 10.07 -11.36 -12.67
N LYS A 162 9.16 -11.46 -11.69
CA LYS A 162 8.87 -10.36 -10.78
C LYS A 162 9.75 -10.33 -9.55
N ILE A 163 10.07 -11.50 -8.99
CA ILE A 163 10.88 -11.62 -7.77
C ILE A 163 12.38 -11.39 -8.03
N ILE A 164 12.92 -11.94 -9.12
CA ILE A 164 14.36 -11.90 -9.41
C ILE A 164 14.94 -10.48 -9.45
N PRO A 165 14.32 -9.51 -10.17
CA PRO A 165 14.84 -8.15 -10.21
C PRO A 165 14.90 -7.49 -8.83
N LEU A 166 13.99 -7.86 -7.92
CA LEU A 166 13.88 -7.27 -6.59
C LEU A 166 14.98 -7.79 -5.67
N ILE A 167 15.18 -9.11 -5.66
CA ILE A 167 16.27 -9.76 -4.92
C ILE A 167 17.62 -9.21 -5.41
N ALA A 168 17.78 -9.02 -6.72
CA ALA A 168 19.02 -8.51 -7.30
C ALA A 168 19.37 -7.08 -6.85
N VAL A 169 18.37 -6.27 -6.51
CA VAL A 169 18.53 -4.88 -6.05
C VAL A 169 18.60 -4.79 -4.51
N GLY A 170 18.39 -5.90 -3.80
CA GLY A 170 18.45 -5.92 -2.33
C GLY A 170 17.22 -5.29 -1.67
N LEU A 171 16.08 -5.27 -2.36
CA LEU A 171 14.77 -4.97 -1.75
C LEU A 171 14.18 -6.21 -1.07
#